data_AF-A0A944RMC7-F1
#
_entry.id   AF-A0A944RMC7-F1
#
_cell.length_a   1.000
_cell.length_b   1.000
_cell.length_c   1.000
_cell.angle_alpha   90.00
_cell.angle_beta   90.00
_cell.angle_gamma   90.00
#
_symmetry.space_group_name_H-M   'P 1'
#
loop_
_entity.id
_entity.type
_entity.pdbx_description
1 polymer ?
#
loop_
_entity_poly.entity_id
_entity_poly.type
_entity_poly.pdbx_seq_one_letter_code
_entity_poly.pdbx_strand_id
1 'polypeptide(L)'
;MAIDIKKIGVIGSGQMGKGIAQVCATAGFDVQLMDANEEVLSKAVPAIEKSMGRLVAKEMMSEADKDAAVKRISTGTDMKGFKDCQLV
;
A
#
# COMPACT_ATOMS: atom_id res chain seq x y z
N MET A 1 18.34 20.61 2.52
CA MET A 1 17.80 19.46 3.30
C MET A 1 16.97 18.63 2.35
N ALA A 2 17.26 17.33 2.23
CA ALA A 2 16.37 16.41 1.53
C ALA A 2 15.24 16.00 2.48
N ILE A 3 14.01 15.92 1.97
CA ILE A 3 12.87 15.38 2.72
C ILE A 3 13.04 13.86 2.75
N ASP A 4 13.16 13.28 3.94
CA ASP A 4 13.22 11.84 4.15
C ASP A 4 11.80 11.28 4.21
N ILE A 5 11.35 10.63 3.13
CA ILE A 5 10.01 10.06 3.03
C ILE A 5 10.07 8.63 3.60
N LYS A 6 9.34 8.40 4.68
CA LYS A 6 9.21 7.06 5.30
C LYS A 6 7.82 6.49 5.12
N LYS A 7 6.79 7.33 5.26
CA LYS A 7 5.38 6.95 5.19
C LYS A 7 4.65 7.80 4.16
N ILE A 8 3.91 7.13 3.28
CA ILE A 8 3.15 7.70 2.19
C ILE A 8 1.66 7.45 2.43
N GLY A 9 0.84 8.49 2.33
CA GLY A 9 -0.60 8.38 2.32
C GLY A 9 -1.11 8.13 0.91
N VAL A 10 -2.16 7.33 0.76
CA VAL A 10 -2.87 7.13 -0.50
C VAL A 10 -4.36 7.24 -0.23
N ILE A 11 -5.02 8.20 -0.90
CA ILE A 11 -6.47 8.42 -0.78
C ILE A 11 -7.18 7.78 -1.96
N GLY A 12 -8.14 6.92 -1.66
CA GLY A 12 -8.87 6.07 -2.59
C GLY A 12 -8.24 4.68 -2.73
N SER A 13 -9.05 3.63 -2.61
CA SER A 13 -8.63 2.23 -2.73
C SER A 13 -9.15 1.54 -4.01
N GLY A 14 -9.47 2.35 -5.03
CA GLY A 14 -9.79 1.91 -6.39
C GLY A 14 -8.59 1.32 -7.15
N GLN A 15 -8.68 1.20 -8.47
CA GLN A 15 -7.61 0.59 -9.28
C GLN A 15 -6.27 1.30 -9.10
N MET A 16 -6.24 2.63 -9.28
CA MET A 16 -5.02 3.42 -9.18
C MET A 16 -4.46 3.43 -7.76
N GLY A 17 -5.31 3.63 -6.75
CA GLY A 17 -4.89 3.63 -5.35
C GLY A 17 -4.22 2.33 -4.92
N LYS A 18 -4.77 1.18 -5.33
CA LYS A 18 -4.13 -0.12 -5.12
C LYS A 18 -2.77 -0.23 -5.82
N GLY A 19 -2.68 0.25 -7.05
CA GLY A 19 -1.42 0.25 -7.81
C GLY A 19 -0.35 1.12 -7.16
N ILE A 20 -0.70 2.33 -6.74
CA ILE A 20 0.20 3.26 -6.04
C ILE A 20 0.65 2.62 -4.72
N ALA A 21 -0.29 2.13 -3.90
CA ALA A 21 0.02 1.49 -2.63
C ALA A 21 0.96 0.28 -2.81
N GLN A 22 0.73 -0.55 -3.82
CA GLN A 22 1.61 -1.67 -4.14
C GLN A 22 3.02 -1.19 -4.48
N VAL A 23 3.17 -0.22 -5.40
CA VAL A 23 4.49 0.28 -5.82
C VAL A 23 5.25 0.86 -4.64
N CYS A 24 4.62 1.74 -3.85
CA CYS A 24 5.24 2.34 -2.67
C CYS A 24 5.67 1.29 -1.64
N ALA A 25 4.81 0.31 -1.33
CA ALA A 25 5.11 -0.73 -0.38
C ALA A 25 6.28 -1.63 -0.85
N THR A 26 6.30 -1.98 -2.14
CA THR A 26 7.40 -2.77 -2.72
C THR A 26 8.72 -2.00 -2.80
N ALA A 27 8.67 -0.67 -2.88
CA ALA A 27 9.84 0.20 -2.80
C ALA A 27 10.33 0.41 -1.35
N GLY A 28 9.63 -0.15 -0.36
CA GLY A 28 10.05 -0.16 1.04
C GLY A 28 9.43 0.93 1.91
N PHE A 29 8.50 1.74 1.40
CA PHE A 29 7.81 2.78 2.16
C PHE A 29 6.63 2.22 2.95
N ASP A 30 6.39 2.76 4.13
CA ASP A 30 5.13 2.53 4.84
C ASP A 30 3.99 3.23 4.09
N VAL A 31 2.83 2.58 3.99
CA VAL A 31 1.70 3.11 3.23
C VAL A 31 0.46 3.19 4.11
N GLN A 32 -0.15 4.37 4.20
CA GLN A 32 -1.49 4.55 4.75
C GLN A 32 -2.49 4.65 3.60
N LEU A 33 -3.22 3.57 3.33
CA LEU A 33 -4.29 3.55 2.35
C LEU A 33 -5.62 3.93 3.02
N MET A 34 -6.35 4.88 2.46
CA MET A 34 -7.66 5.27 2.97
C MET A 34 -8.72 5.29 1.89
N ASP A 35 -9.92 4.88 2.25
CA ASP A 35 -11.11 5.08 1.43
C ASP A 35 -12.30 5.33 2.36
N ALA A 36 -13.24 6.17 1.94
CA ALA A 36 -14.46 6.42 2.70
C ALA A 36 -15.42 5.21 2.67
N ASN A 37 -15.28 4.33 1.67
CA ASN A 37 -16.08 3.12 1.54
C ASN A 37 -15.31 1.90 2.09
N GLU A 38 -15.76 1.39 3.24
CA GLU A 38 -15.16 0.24 3.92
C GLU A 38 -15.22 -1.06 3.09
N GLU A 39 -16.27 -1.25 2.28
CA GLU A 39 -16.38 -2.41 1.40
C GLU A 39 -15.35 -2.41 0.27
N VAL A 40 -14.96 -1.23 -0.21
CA VAL A 40 -13.92 -1.09 -1.23
C VAL A 40 -12.54 -1.22 -0.57
N LEU A 41 -12.36 -0.64 0.62
CA LEU A 41 -11.12 -0.69 1.38
C LEU A 41 -10.74 -2.10 1.83
N SER A 42 -11.70 -2.87 2.32
CA SER A 42 -11.50 -4.27 2.75
C SER A 42 -11.03 -5.19 1.60
N LYS A 43 -11.39 -4.84 0.36
CA LYS A 43 -10.94 -5.57 -0.85
C LYS A 43 -9.58 -5.11 -1.35
N ALA A 44 -9.03 -4.03 -0.82
CA ALA A 44 -7.82 -3.41 -1.37
C ALA A 44 -6.56 -4.22 -1.10
N VAL A 45 -6.27 -4.53 0.16
CA VAL A 45 -5.08 -5.31 0.56
C VAL A 45 -5.10 -6.72 -0.05
N PRO A 46 -6.21 -7.48 -0.04
CA PRO A 46 -6.25 -8.79 -0.70
C PRO A 46 -6.01 -8.72 -2.21
N ALA A 47 -6.51 -7.67 -2.88
CA ALA A 47 -6.28 -7.48 -4.31
C ALA A 47 -4.81 -7.14 -4.62
N ILE A 48 -4.17 -6.32 -3.77
CA ILE A 48 -2.75 -5.98 -3.86
C ILE A 48 -1.89 -7.24 -3.61
N GLU A 49 -2.19 -8.02 -2.57
CA GLU A 49 -1.51 -9.27 -2.26
C GLU A 49 -1.62 -10.28 -3.42
N LYS A 50 -2.82 -10.44 -3.99
CA LYS A 50 -3.05 -11.30 -5.16
C LYS A 50 -2.24 -10.83 -6.39
N SER A 51 -2.12 -9.52 -6.59
CA SER A 51 -1.33 -8.92 -7.65
C SER A 51 0.16 -9.26 -7.47
N MET A 52 0.70 -9.08 -6.28
CA MET A 52 2.08 -9.44 -5.96
C MET A 52 2.33 -10.95 -6.04
N GLY A 53 1.38 -11.79 -5.62
CA GLY A 53 1.48 -13.25 -5.78
C GLY A 53 1.62 -13.69 -7.25
N ARG A 54 1.05 -12.94 -8.20
CA ARG A 54 1.29 -13.17 -9.64
C ARG A 54 2.71 -12.81 -10.07
N LEU A 55 3.35 -11.83 -9.43
CA LEU A 55 4.76 -11.49 -9.67
C LEU A 55 5.67 -12.59 -9.11
N VAL A 56 5.34 -13.11 -7.93
CA VAL A 56 6.06 -14.26 -7.32
C VAL A 56 5.95 -15.50 -8.21
N ALA A 57 4.74 -15.83 -8.69
CA ALA A 57 4.53 -16.96 -9.60
C ALA A 57 5.28 -16.82 -10.95
N LYS A 58 5.68 -15.60 -11.31
CA LYS A 58 6.50 -15.30 -12.50
C LYS A 58 7.99 -15.13 -12.16
N GLU A 59 8.40 -15.46 -10.92
CA GLU A 59 9.78 -15.34 -10.42
C GLU A 59 10.35 -13.91 -10.48
N MET A 60 9.48 -12.88 -10.56
CA MET A 60 9.88 -11.48 -10.60
C MET A 60 9.95 -10.83 -9.20
N MET A 61 9.57 -11.57 -8.16
CA MET A 61 9.53 -11.14 -6.77
C MET A 61 9.65 -12.37 -5.87
N SER A 62 10.30 -12.26 -4.71
CA SER A 62 10.32 -13.34 -3.73
C SER A 62 9.06 -13.32 -2.84
N GLU A 63 8.67 -14.47 -2.28
CA GLU A 63 7.57 -14.53 -1.30
C GLU A 63 7.87 -13.67 -0.06
N ALA A 64 9.14 -13.60 0.34
CA ALA A 64 9.57 -12.75 1.47
C ALA A 64 9.39 -11.25 1.18
N ASP A 65 9.70 -10.79 -0.03
CA ASP A 65 9.51 -9.40 -0.43
C ASP A 65 8.03 -9.04 -0.51
N LYS A 66 7.20 -9.95 -1.04
CA LYS A 66 5.74 -9.82 -1.04
C LYS A 66 5.22 -9.63 0.38
N ASP A 67 5.56 -10.54 1.30
CA ASP A 67 5.08 -10.49 2.68
C ASP A 67 5.55 -9.22 3.40
N ALA A 68 6.79 -8.80 3.15
CA ALA A 68 7.33 -7.56 3.69
C ALA A 68 6.61 -6.32 3.13
N ALA A 69 6.25 -6.31 1.84
CA ALA A 69 5.49 -5.23 1.23
C ALA A 69 4.06 -5.15 1.78
N VAL A 70 3.35 -6.29 1.89
CA VAL A 70 1.98 -6.31 2.43
C VAL A 70 1.94 -5.77 3.86
N LYS A 71 2.91 -6.12 4.71
CA LYS A 71 3.01 -5.64 6.10
C LYS A 71 3.21 -4.12 6.23
N ARG A 72 3.68 -3.45 5.19
CA ARG A 72 3.85 -1.97 5.17
C ARG A 72 2.54 -1.23 4.90
N ILE A 73 1.49 -1.92 4.45
CA ILE A 73 0.22 -1.30 4.09
C ILE A 73 -0.73 -1.33 5.29
N SER A 74 -1.00 -0.15 5.84
CA SER A 74 -2.05 0.08 6.84
C SER A 74 -3.27 0.69 6.17
N THR A 75 -4.47 0.31 6.60
CA THR A 75 -5.73 0.86 6.08
C THR A 75 -6.44 1.72 7.12
N GLY A 76 -7.30 2.63 6.67
CA GLY A 76 -8.18 3.41 7.56
C GLY A 76 -9.32 4.07 6.78
N THR A 77 -10.43 4.35 7.44
CA THR A 77 -11.58 5.04 6.84
C THR A 77 -11.64 6.52 7.17
N ASP A 78 -10.67 7.03 7.95
CA ASP A 78 -10.56 8.42 8.35
C ASP A 78 -9.13 8.96 8.12
N MET A 79 -8.99 10.28 8.27
CA MET A 79 -7.73 10.99 8.03
C MET A 79 -6.71 10.85 9.18
N LYS A 80 -7.03 10.15 10.28
CA LYS A 80 -6.13 10.10 11.44
C LYS A 80 -4.82 9.39 11.14
N GLY A 81 -4.84 8.41 10.25
CA GLY A 81 -3.63 7.65 9.85
C GLY A 81 -2.59 8.47 9.07
N PHE A 82 -2.95 9.66 8.60
CA PHE A 82 -2.11 10.51 7.75
C PHE A 82 -1.17 11.44 8.53
N LYS A 83 -1.31 11.54 9.86
CA LYS A 83 -0.53 12.47 10.69
C LYS A 83 0.98 12.37 10.48
N ASP A 84 1.47 11.16 10.25
CA ASP A 84 2.90 10.86 10.12
C ASP A 84 3.31 10.64 8.65
N CYS A 85 2.46 10.99 7.67
CA CYS A 85 2.79 10.86 6.24
C CYS A 85 3.54 12.10 5.76
N GLN A 86 4.66 11.89 5.05
CA GLN A 86 5.43 12.99 4.44
C GLN A 86 4.91 13.37 3.05
N LEU A 87 4.17 12.46 2.41
CA LEU A 87 3.57 12.63 1.08
C LEU A 87 2.18 11.99 1.09
N VAL A 88 1.22 12.61 0.40
CA VAL A 88 -0.15 12.13 0.19
C VAL A 88 -0.55 12.36 -1.27
#